data_AF-A0A7W1QK32-F1
#
_entry.id   AF-A0A7W1QK32-F1
#
_cell.length_a   1.000
_cell.length_b   1.000
_cell.length_c   1.000
_cell.angle_alpha   90.00
_cell.angle_beta   90.00
_cell.angle_gamma   90.00
#
_symmetry.space_group_name_H-M   'P 1'
#
loop_
_entity.id
_entity.type
_entity.pdbx_description
1 polymer ?
#
loop_
_entity_poly.entity_id
_entity_poly.type
_entity_poly.pdbx_seq_one_letter_code
_entity_poly.pdbx_strand_id
1 'polypeptide(L)'
;LEAVLEGPGPSLERALKQPAYAARGEFTAMLDALAETLGEAARGTLGQPVRRAVPPALMRHRDPDPLLKAMEHVADAREAAWGNVNPQILLAVLGGELAEVL
;
A
#
# COMPACT_ATOMS: atom_id res chain seq x y z
N LEU A 1 6.02 -2.33 1.82
CA LEU A 1 5.76 -1.39 2.92
C LEU A 1 7.04 -0.75 3.42
N GLU A 2 8.04 -1.50 3.88
CA GLU A 2 9.33 -0.90 4.31
C GLU A 2 9.95 -0.01 3.23
N ALA A 3 10.12 -0.52 2.01
CA ALA A 3 10.66 0.27 0.89
C ALA A 3 9.81 1.52 0.53
N VAL A 4 8.50 1.51 0.81
CA VAL A 4 7.62 2.68 0.61
C VAL A 4 7.96 3.76 1.64
N LEU A 5 8.12 3.34 2.90
CA LEU A 5 8.44 4.22 4.03
C LEU A 5 9.88 4.77 3.98
N GLU A 6 10.75 4.15 3.18
CA GLU A 6 12.10 4.64 2.88
C GLU A 6 12.11 5.68 1.74
N GLY A 7 10.98 5.84 1.03
CA GLY A 7 10.76 6.86 0.01
C GLY A 7 10.61 6.32 -1.43
N PRO A 8 10.41 7.23 -2.41
CA PRO A 8 10.02 6.84 -3.77
C PRO A 8 11.06 5.99 -4.52
N GLY A 9 12.36 6.24 -4.30
CA GLY A 9 13.45 5.51 -4.96
C GLY A 9 13.52 4.03 -4.55
N PRO A 10 13.70 3.73 -3.24
CA PRO A 10 13.66 2.35 -2.73
C PRO A 10 12.36 1.62 -3.08
N SER A 11 11.22 2.33 -3.05
CA SER A 11 9.92 1.80 -3.44
C SER A 11 9.87 1.33 -4.89
N LEU A 12 10.31 2.18 -5.82
CA LEU A 12 10.39 1.86 -7.25
C LEU A 12 11.33 0.69 -7.52
N GLU A 13 12.53 0.72 -6.94
CA GLU A 13 13.52 -0.36 -7.07
C GLU A 13 12.94 -1.69 -6.59
N ARG A 14 12.27 -1.69 -5.43
CA ARG A 14 11.66 -2.89 -4.85
C ARG A 14 10.55 -3.44 -5.74
N ALA A 15 9.71 -2.57 -6.31
CA ALA A 15 8.62 -2.94 -7.21
C ALA A 15 9.15 -3.59 -8.51
N LEU A 16 10.16 -3.01 -9.13
CA LEU A 16 10.77 -3.54 -10.36
C LEU A 16 11.51 -4.87 -10.14
N LYS A 17 11.99 -5.12 -8.91
CA LYS A 17 12.62 -6.39 -8.52
C LYS A 17 11.62 -7.49 -8.13
N GLN A 18 10.32 -7.21 -8.05
CA GLN A 18 9.34 -8.26 -7.75
C GLN A 18 9.27 -9.26 -8.91
N PRO A 19 9.15 -10.57 -8.61
CA PRO A 19 8.83 -11.54 -9.65
C PRO A 19 7.49 -11.19 -10.30
N ALA A 20 7.31 -11.65 -11.53
CA ALA A 20 6.04 -11.48 -12.21
C ALA A 20 4.91 -12.17 -11.42
N TYR A 21 3.81 -11.46 -11.17
CA TYR A 21 2.60 -12.07 -10.60
C TYR A 21 2.12 -13.17 -11.54
N ALA A 22 2.03 -14.40 -11.03
CA ALA A 22 1.66 -15.57 -11.83
C ALA A 22 0.16 -15.57 -12.13
N ALA A 23 -0.65 -15.09 -11.19
CA ALA A 23 -2.07 -14.87 -11.38
C ALA A 23 -2.48 -13.45 -10.99
N ARG A 24 -3.40 -12.87 -11.76
CA ARG A 24 -4.01 -11.56 -11.44
C ARG A 24 -4.64 -11.54 -10.04
N GLY A 25 -5.23 -12.66 -9.61
CA GLY A 25 -5.81 -12.82 -8.29
C GLY A 25 -4.82 -12.63 -7.14
N GLU A 26 -3.56 -13.03 -7.32
CA GLU A 26 -2.51 -12.84 -6.30
C GLU A 26 -2.18 -11.36 -6.11
N PHE A 27 -2.14 -10.61 -7.22
CA PHE A 27 -1.91 -9.16 -7.16
C PHE A 27 -3.06 -8.45 -6.44
N THR A 28 -4.30 -8.74 -6.82
CA THR A 28 -5.47 -8.13 -6.17
C THR A 28 -5.59 -8.52 -4.69
N ALA A 29 -5.27 -9.77 -4.34
CA ALA A 29 -5.24 -10.20 -2.93
C ALA A 29 -4.17 -9.46 -2.11
N MET A 30 -3.02 -9.15 -2.72
CA MET A 30 -2.00 -8.32 -2.10
C MET A 30 -2.49 -6.89 -1.88
N LEU A 31 -3.18 -6.28 -2.85
CA LEU A 31 -3.79 -4.96 -2.70
C LEU A 31 -4.85 -4.94 -1.60
N ASP A 32 -5.71 -5.97 -1.54
CA ASP A 32 -6.74 -6.10 -0.50
C ASP A 32 -6.08 -6.19 0.90
N ALA A 33 -5.03 -7.01 1.05
CA ALA A 33 -4.27 -7.11 2.31
C ALA A 33 -3.58 -5.80 2.70
N LEU A 34 -3.10 -5.03 1.72
CA LEU A 34 -2.50 -3.71 1.94
C LEU A 34 -3.54 -2.70 2.43
N ALA A 35 -4.72 -2.63 1.80
CA ALA A 35 -5.83 -1.77 2.21
C ALA A 35 -6.27 -2.07 3.65
N GLU A 36 -6.37 -3.36 4.00
CA GLU A 36 -6.70 -3.76 5.37
C GLU A 36 -5.61 -3.34 6.38
N THR A 37 -4.33 -3.44 6.02
CA THR A 37 -3.22 -3.03 6.89
C THR A 37 -3.24 -1.51 7.15
N LEU A 38 -3.49 -0.71 6.11
CA LEU A 38 -3.62 0.74 6.23
C LEU A 38 -4.84 1.14 7.07
N GLY A 39 -5.98 0.46 6.88
CA GLY A 39 -7.18 0.68 7.69
C GLY A 39 -6.95 0.40 9.17
N GLU A 40 -6.18 -0.63 9.51
CA GLU A 40 -5.83 -0.95 10.89
C GLU A 40 -4.84 0.06 11.49
N ALA A 41 -3.90 0.58 10.68
CA ALA A 41 -3.05 1.69 11.07
C ALA A 41 -3.87 2.96 11.38
N ALA A 42 -4.87 3.28 10.56
CA ALA A 42 -5.73 4.45 10.75
C ALA A 42 -6.56 4.31 12.04
N ARG A 43 -7.11 3.12 12.32
CA ARG A 43 -7.77 2.83 13.60
C ARG A 43 -6.84 3.03 14.79
N GLY A 44 -5.61 2.51 14.70
CA GLY A 44 -4.59 2.67 15.74
C GLY A 44 -4.24 4.13 16.01
N THR A 45 -4.14 4.94 14.95
CA THR A 45 -3.87 6.39 15.03
C THR A 45 -5.00 7.13 15.77
N LEU A 46 -6.24 6.69 15.60
CA LEU A 46 -7.41 7.21 16.31
C LEU A 46 -7.59 6.65 17.75
N GLY A 47 -6.63 5.87 18.25
CA GLY A 47 -6.72 5.24 19.57
C GLY A 47 -7.76 4.13 19.67
N GLN A 48 -8.27 3.64 18.53
CA GLN A 48 -9.18 2.50 18.50
C GLN A 48 -8.41 1.18 18.61
N PRO A 49 -9.04 0.12 19.15
CA PRO A 49 -8.42 -1.20 19.15
C PRO A 49 -8.13 -1.66 17.72
N VAL A 50 -6.88 -2.06 17.49
CA VAL A 50 -6.45 -2.74 16.27
C VAL A 50 -6.75 -4.22 16.36
N ARG A 51 -7.22 -4.80 15.26
CA ARG A 51 -7.62 -6.21 15.17
C ARG A 51 -6.47 -7.10 14.71
N ARG A 52 -5.37 -6.52 14.24
CA ARG A 52 -4.16 -7.20 13.76
C ARG A 52 -2.91 -6.37 14.03
N ALA A 53 -1.75 -7.00 13.93
CA ALA A 53 -0.47 -6.31 14.03
C ALA A 53 -0.30 -5.33 12.86
N VAL A 54 0.07 -4.10 13.17
CA VAL A 54 0.39 -3.05 12.20
C VAL A 54 1.88 -2.73 12.33
N PRO A 55 2.61 -2.55 11.20
CA PRO A 55 3.98 -2.06 11.23
C PRO A 55 4.11 -0.78 12.09
N PRO A 56 5.02 -0.74 13.10
CA PRO A 56 5.14 0.43 13.99
C PRO A 56 5.42 1.73 13.25
N ALA A 57 6.07 1.66 12.08
CA ALA A 57 6.34 2.82 11.25
C ALA A 57 5.06 3.50 10.72
N LEU A 58 4.00 2.73 10.43
CA LEU A 58 2.69 3.26 10.01
C LEU A 58 1.89 3.87 11.18
N MET A 59 2.27 3.56 12.43
CA MET A 59 1.66 4.14 13.63
C MET A 59 2.37 5.41 14.11
N ARG A 60 3.40 5.87 13.39
CA ARG A 60 4.10 7.13 13.72
C ARG A 60 3.24 8.36 13.39
N HIS A 61 2.31 8.22 12.45
CA HIS A 61 1.37 9.27 12.12
C HIS A 61 0.48 9.56 13.32
N ARG A 62 0.31 10.84 13.67
CA ARG A 62 -0.67 11.29 14.67
C ARG A 62 -2.01 11.64 14.06
N ASP A 63 -2.07 11.67 12.74
CA ASP A 63 -3.21 12.05 11.92
C ASP A 63 -3.53 10.88 10.98
N PRO A 64 -4.80 10.40 10.91
CA PRO A 64 -5.18 9.36 9.97
C PRO A 64 -5.19 9.81 8.50
N ASP A 65 -5.18 11.11 8.19
CA ASP A 65 -5.33 11.62 6.81
C ASP A 65 -4.34 11.02 5.80
N PRO A 66 -3.02 10.93 6.08
CA PRO A 66 -2.05 10.19 5.26
C PRO A 66 -2.45 8.74 4.94
N LEU A 67 -2.97 8.03 5.94
CA LEU A 67 -3.36 6.62 5.82
C LEU A 67 -4.64 6.48 5.00
N LEU A 68 -5.59 7.41 5.15
CA LEU A 68 -6.80 7.46 4.33
C LEU A 68 -6.44 7.77 2.87
N LYS A 69 -5.54 8.72 2.63
CA LYS A 69 -5.02 9.04 1.29
C LYS A 69 -4.34 7.82 0.65
N ALA A 70 -3.51 7.11 1.41
CA ALA A 70 -2.90 5.86 0.97
C ALA A 70 -3.94 4.79 0.60
N MET A 71 -5.05 4.70 1.36
CA MET A 71 -6.14 3.77 1.03
C MET A 71 -6.86 4.14 -0.27
N GLU A 72 -7.02 5.43 -0.58
CA GLU A 72 -7.55 5.90 -1.87
C GLU A 72 -6.68 5.40 -3.03
N HIS A 73 -5.36 5.61 -2.95
CA HIS A 73 -4.41 5.12 -3.96
C HIS A 73 -4.47 3.59 -4.15
N VAL A 74 -4.62 2.83 -3.07
CA VAL A 74 -4.79 1.37 -3.15
C VAL A 74 -6.11 1.00 -3.82
N ALA A 75 -7.20 1.73 -3.56
CA ALA A 75 -8.49 1.50 -4.21
C ALA A 75 -8.42 1.78 -5.72
N ASP A 76 -7.77 2.87 -6.13
CA ASP A 76 -7.56 3.22 -7.54
C ASP A 76 -6.71 2.15 -8.25
N ALA A 77 -5.63 1.69 -7.60
CA ALA A 77 -4.82 0.59 -8.12
C ALA A 77 -5.63 -0.72 -8.21
N ARG A 78 -6.51 -0.97 -7.24
CA ARG A 78 -7.37 -2.16 -7.23
C ARG A 78 -8.38 -2.15 -8.37
N GLU A 79 -8.90 -0.99 -8.75
CA GLU A 79 -9.73 -0.79 -9.93
C GLU A 79 -8.93 -0.98 -11.22
N ALA A 80 -7.77 -0.34 -11.34
CA ALA A 80 -6.88 -0.47 -12.49
C ALA A 80 -6.44 -1.92 -12.75
N ALA A 81 -6.31 -2.73 -11.68
CA ALA A 81 -5.99 -4.15 -11.75
C ALA A 81 -7.05 -5.00 -12.48
N TRP A 82 -8.28 -4.51 -12.66
CA TRP A 82 -9.29 -5.17 -13.51
C TRP A 82 -9.05 -4.91 -15.01
N GLY A 83 -8.33 -3.84 -15.36
CA GLY A 83 -7.96 -3.52 -16.75
C GLY A 83 -6.81 -4.38 -17.29
N ASN A 84 -6.30 -4.08 -18.48
CA ASN A 84 -5.14 -4.78 -19.06
C ASN A 84 -3.79 -4.17 -18.63
N VAL A 85 -3.73 -3.62 -17.41
CA VAL A 85 -2.52 -3.00 -16.88
C VAL A 85 -1.56 -4.07 -16.37
N ASN A 86 -0.28 -3.90 -16.64
CA ASN A 86 0.77 -4.76 -16.11
C ASN A 86 0.88 -4.59 -14.58
N PRO A 87 0.76 -5.66 -13.77
CA PRO A 87 0.80 -5.57 -12.31
C PRO A 87 2.12 -5.00 -11.73
N GLN A 88 3.26 -5.22 -12.39
CA GLN A 88 4.55 -4.68 -11.92
C GLN A 88 4.61 -3.17 -12.09
N ILE A 89 4.14 -2.65 -13.22
CA ILE A 89 4.07 -1.20 -13.46
C ILE A 89 3.08 -0.55 -12.50
N LEU A 90 1.92 -1.18 -12.33
CA LEU A 90 0.91 -0.69 -11.39
C LEU A 90 1.42 -0.67 -9.94
N LEU A 91 2.16 -1.71 -9.53
CA LEU A 91 2.81 -1.75 -8.22
C LEU A 91 3.88 -0.67 -8.07
N ALA A 92 4.65 -0.38 -9.12
CA ALA A 92 5.67 0.67 -9.11
C ALA A 92 5.04 2.06 -8.96
N VAL A 93 3.96 2.34 -9.67
CA VAL A 93 3.21 3.60 -9.56
C VAL A 93 2.61 3.74 -8.17
N LEU A 94 1.87 2.73 -7.70
CA LEU A 94 1.29 2.73 -6.36
C LEU A 94 2.37 2.91 -5.29
N GLY A 95 3.51 2.23 -5.43
CA GLY A 95 4.63 2.37 -4.51
C GLY A 95 5.18 3.81 -4.42
N GLY A 96 5.17 4.55 -5.53
CA GLY A 96 5.52 5.97 -5.56
C GLY A 96 4.48 6.84 -4.85
N GLU A 97 3.21 6.68 -5.21
CA GLU A 97 2.09 7.43 -4.59
C GLU A 97 2.04 7.22 -3.07
N LEU A 98 2.22 5.99 -2.61
CA LEU A 98 2.25 5.68 -1.18
C LEU A 98 3.45 6.30 -0.47
N ALA A 99 4.59 6.43 -1.13
CA ALA A 99 5.80 7.03 -0.56
C ALA A 99 5.73 8.57 -0.51
N GLU A 100 4.82 9.18 -1.28
CA GLU A 100 4.56 10.62 -1.22
C GLU A 100 3.63 11.00 -0.06
N VAL A 101 2.71 10.09 0.29
CA VAL A 101 1.67 10.37 1.29
C VAL A 101 1.98 9.79 2.68
N LEU A 102 2.81 8.76 2.79
CA LEU A 102 3.25 8.13 4.04
C LEU A 102 4.68 8.55 4.42
#